data_AF-A0A0F5PNF3-F1
#
_entry.id   AF-A0A0F5PNF3-F1
#
_cell.length_a   1.000
_cell.length_b   1.000
_cell.length_c   1.000
_cell.angle_alpha   90.00
_cell.angle_beta   90.00
_cell.angle_gamma   90.00
#
_symmetry.space_group_name_H-M   'P 1'
#
loop_
_entity.id
_entity.type
_entity.pdbx_description
1 polymer ?
#
loop_
_entity_poly.entity_id
_entity_poly.type
_entity_poly.pdbx_seq_one_letter_code
_entity_poly.pdbx_strand_id
1 'polypeptide(L)'
;MIITTPEKAEEMCKYIISRFDSEIKFLYDKKDRERGYIETTSRRGEKLKFPFVSVSIAIVTNEFRDFRSDLEISEVAAELKKKLKQMKGSCYLKDRRRG
;
A
#
# COMPACT_ATOMS: atom_id res chain seq x y z
N MET A 1 11.50 -1.40 -5.89
CA MET A 1 11.95 -1.29 -4.48
C MET A 1 12.69 0.03 -4.34
N ILE A 2 12.53 0.73 -3.22
CA ILE A 2 13.20 2.02 -2.96
C ILE A 2 14.06 1.85 -1.71
N ILE A 3 15.29 2.36 -1.74
CA ILE A 3 16.19 2.43 -0.58
C ILE A 3 16.41 3.92 -0.28
N THR A 4 16.31 4.30 0.99
CA THR A 4 16.46 5.67 1.45
C THR A 4 16.96 5.70 2.89
N THR A 5 17.19 6.89 3.44
CA THR A 5 17.47 7.06 4.86
C THR A 5 16.18 6.97 5.68
N PRO A 6 16.24 6.53 6.95
CA PRO A 6 15.04 6.33 7.76
C PRO A 6 14.20 7.60 7.98
N GLU A 7 14.84 8.77 8.01
CA GLU A 7 14.21 10.08 8.22
C GLU A 7 13.28 10.44 7.06
N LYS A 8 13.63 10.04 5.83
CA LYS A 8 12.87 10.36 4.62
C LYS A 8 11.77 9.33 4.32
N ALA A 9 11.83 8.14 4.93
CA ALA A 9 11.01 7.00 4.52
C ALA A 9 9.50 7.25 4.70
N GLU A 10 9.08 7.77 5.86
CA GLU A 10 7.66 8.01 6.13
C GLU A 10 7.12 9.18 5.29
N GLU A 11 7.88 10.27 5.12
CA GLU A 11 7.48 11.41 4.28
C GLU A 11 7.30 10.99 2.81
N MET A 12 8.24 10.21 2.29
CA MET A 12 8.14 9.66 0.93
C MET A 12 6.92 8.74 0.77
N CYS A 13 6.60 7.91 1.76
CA CYS A 13 5.40 7.07 1.71
C CYS A 13 4.13 7.93 1.66
N LYS A 14 4.04 8.99 2.48
CA LYS A 14 2.91 9.93 2.46
C LYS A 14 2.78 10.61 1.10
N TYR A 15 3.89 11.06 0.52
CA TYR A 15 3.90 11.67 -0.80
C TYR A 15 3.42 10.70 -1.89
N ILE A 16 3.96 9.48 -1.91
CA ILE A 16 3.56 8.44 -2.88
C ILE A 16 2.06 8.13 -2.76
N ILE A 17 1.56 7.91 -1.54
CA ILE A 17 0.14 7.63 -1.29
C ILE A 17 -0.73 8.77 -1.78
N SER A 18 -0.39 10.01 -1.42
CA SER A 18 -1.17 11.20 -1.81
C SER A 18 -1.25 11.35 -3.34
N ARG A 19 -0.11 11.22 -4.02
CA ARG A 19 -0.05 11.28 -5.50
C ARG A 19 -0.85 10.12 -6.11
N PHE A 20 -0.61 8.90 -5.65
CA PHE A 20 -1.28 7.70 -6.15
C PHE A 20 -2.81 7.82 -6.03
N ASP A 21 -3.33 8.18 -4.85
CA ASP A 21 -4.78 8.29 -4.61
C ASP A 21 -5.43 9.39 -5.44
N SER A 22 -4.68 10.46 -5.77
CA SER A 22 -5.17 11.54 -6.62
C SER A 22 -5.20 11.14 -8.10
N GLU A 23 -4.17 10.44 -8.58
CA GLU A 23 -3.97 10.13 -9.99
C GLU A 23 -4.67 8.86 -10.44
N ILE A 24 -4.77 7.85 -9.57
CA ILE A 24 -5.31 6.53 -9.93
C ILE A 24 -6.75 6.60 -10.43
N LYS A 25 -7.53 7.54 -9.90
CA LYS A 25 -8.93 7.80 -10.31
C LYS A 25 -9.04 8.15 -11.79
N PHE A 26 -7.98 8.69 -12.39
CA PHE A 26 -7.96 9.07 -13.80
C PHE A 26 -7.80 7.89 -14.76
N LEU A 27 -7.40 6.72 -14.25
CA LEU A 27 -7.33 5.47 -15.03
C LEU A 27 -8.66 4.71 -15.09
N TYR A 28 -9.69 5.21 -14.42
CA TYR A 28 -11.05 4.67 -14.46
C TYR A 28 -11.97 5.54 -15.31
N ASP A 29 -12.98 4.90 -15.89
CA ASP A 29 -14.03 5.51 -16.68
C ASP A 29 -14.69 6.67 -15.93
N LYS A 30 -15.12 7.69 -16.68
CA LYS A 30 -15.75 8.90 -16.11
C LYS A 30 -16.91 8.56 -15.16
N LYS A 31 -17.75 7.58 -15.51
CA LYS A 31 -18.90 7.16 -14.68
C LYS A 31 -18.48 6.58 -13.33
N ASP A 32 -17.41 5.78 -13.29
CA ASP A 32 -16.91 5.22 -12.03
C ASP A 32 -16.24 6.30 -11.19
N ARG A 33 -15.48 7.19 -11.84
CA ARG A 33 -14.86 8.36 -11.19
C ARG A 33 -15.87 9.27 -10.51
N GLU A 34 -16.98 9.58 -11.19
CA GLU A 34 -18.07 10.41 -10.65
C GLU A 34 -18.79 9.72 -9.48
N ARG A 35 -18.94 8.40 -9.53
CA ARG A 35 -19.57 7.60 -8.46
C ARG A 35 -18.64 7.36 -7.26
N GLY A 36 -17.33 7.42 -7.47
CA GLY A 36 -16.32 7.14 -6.44
C GLY A 36 -16.05 5.65 -6.19
N TYR A 37 -16.57 4.76 -7.04
CA TYR A 37 -16.38 3.32 -6.96
C TYR A 37 -16.50 2.67 -8.34
N ILE A 38 -15.90 1.49 -8.49
CA ILE A 38 -16.01 0.64 -9.67
C ILE A 38 -17.27 -0.19 -9.54
N GLU A 39 -18.14 -0.17 -10.54
CA GLU A 39 -19.32 -1.03 -10.60
C GLU A 39 -19.13 -2.11 -11.66
N THR A 40 -19.25 -3.38 -11.27
CA THR A 40 -19.15 -4.52 -12.17
C THR A 40 -20.30 -5.49 -11.95
N THR A 41 -20.60 -6.32 -12.94
CA THR A 41 -21.66 -7.32 -12.85
C THR A 41 -21.03 -8.70 -12.67
N SER A 42 -21.42 -9.41 -11.61
CA SER A 42 -20.98 -10.78 -11.36
C SER A 42 -21.50 -11.73 -12.45
N ARG A 43 -20.93 -12.94 -12.53
CA ARG A 43 -21.39 -13.98 -13.47
C ARG A 43 -22.85 -14.41 -13.24
N ARG A 44 -23.44 -14.06 -12.09
CA ARG A 44 -24.84 -14.33 -11.73
C ARG A 44 -25.77 -13.13 -11.97
N GLY A 45 -25.26 -12.05 -12.57
CA GLY A 45 -26.03 -10.83 -12.85
C GLY A 45 -26.11 -9.82 -11.71
N GLU A 46 -25.42 -10.06 -10.59
CA GLU A 46 -25.45 -9.15 -9.43
C GLU A 46 -24.49 -7.97 -9.63
N LYS A 47 -24.94 -6.74 -9.36
CA LYS A 47 -24.08 -5.57 -9.37
C LYS A 47 -23.22 -5.52 -8.11
N LEU A 48 -21.91 -5.54 -8.30
CA LEU A 48 -20.90 -5.43 -7.26
C LEU A 48 -20.24 -4.05 -7.32
N LYS A 49 -19.94 -3.49 -6.14
CA LYS A 49 -19.24 -2.22 -5.98
C LYS A 49 -17.90 -2.45 -5.31
N PHE A 50 -16.84 -1.93 -5.91
CA PHE A 50 -15.49 -2.01 -5.38
C PHE A 50 -14.89 -0.61 -5.23
N PRO A 51 -14.08 -0.36 -4.18
CA PRO A 51 -13.29 0.87 -4.13
C PRO A 51 -12.28 0.89 -5.29
N PHE A 52 -11.75 2.07 -5.60
CA PHE A 52 -10.58 2.16 -6.48
C PHE A 52 -9.39 1.39 -5.89
N VAL A 53 -8.48 0.97 -6.76
CA VAL A 53 -7.25 0.32 -6.32
C VAL A 53 -6.46 1.25 -5.40
N SER A 54 -5.83 0.68 -4.38
CA SER A 54 -5.02 1.38 -3.39
C SER A 54 -3.61 0.81 -3.36
N VAL A 55 -2.68 1.54 -2.74
CA VAL A 55 -1.28 1.14 -2.61
C VAL A 55 -0.91 0.88 -1.14
N SER A 56 -0.22 -0.24 -0.90
CA SER A 56 0.32 -0.61 0.41
C SER A 56 1.85 -0.55 0.40
N ILE A 57 2.45 0.20 1.31
CA ILE A 57 3.91 0.40 1.38
C ILE A 57 4.47 -0.12 2.71
N ALA A 58 5.33 -1.14 2.64
CA ALA A 58 6.04 -1.65 3.82
C ALA A 58 7.42 -0.99 3.93
N ILE A 59 7.72 -0.37 5.06
CA ILE A 59 9.05 0.19 5.37
C ILE A 59 9.76 -0.81 6.29
N VAL A 60 10.80 -1.44 5.75
CA VAL A 60 11.73 -2.28 6.53
C VAL A 60 12.96 -1.44 6.83
N THR A 61 13.38 -1.41 8.10
CA THR A 61 14.48 -0.55 8.57
C THR A 61 15.33 -1.26 9.59
N ASN A 62 16.63 -0.94 9.59
CA ASN A 62 17.62 -1.36 10.58
C ASN A 62 17.87 -0.30 11.66
N GLU A 63 17.01 0.72 11.79
CA GLU A 63 17.13 1.80 12.79
C GLU A 63 17.18 1.27 14.24
N PHE A 64 16.59 0.10 14.50
CA PHE A 64 16.47 -0.49 15.83
C PHE A 64 16.92 -1.96 15.93
N ARG A 65 17.53 -2.52 14.87
CA ARG A 65 18.08 -3.88 14.85
C ARG A 65 18.97 -4.11 13.65
N ASP A 66 19.86 -5.08 13.75
CA ASP A 66 20.63 -5.59 12.61
C ASP A 66 19.87 -6.70 11.88
N PHE A 67 20.12 -6.82 10.57
CA PHE A 67 19.66 -7.95 9.76
C PHE A 67 20.86 -8.82 9.39
N ARG A 68 20.72 -10.13 9.56
CA ARG A 68 21.79 -11.09 9.29
C ARG A 68 21.81 -11.58 7.85
N SER A 69 20.69 -11.43 7.14
CA SER A 69 20.54 -11.83 5.73
C SER A 69 19.42 -11.05 5.03
N ASP A 70 19.44 -11.12 3.71
CA ASP A 70 18.37 -10.66 2.82
C ASP A 70 17.07 -11.45 3.00
N LEU A 71 17.16 -12.72 3.41
CA LEU A 71 16.00 -13.53 3.76
C LEU A 71 15.22 -12.91 4.94
N GLU A 72 15.92 -12.48 5.99
CA GLU A 72 15.30 -11.86 7.16
C GLU A 72 14.56 -10.56 6.80
N ILE A 73 15.16 -9.74 5.93
CA ILE A 73 14.52 -8.52 5.40
C ILE A 73 13.25 -8.87 4.61
N SER A 74 13.30 -9.94 3.81
CA SER A 74 12.19 -10.38 2.97
C SER A 74 11.02 -10.94 3.78
N GLU A 75 11.30 -11.71 4.83
CA GLU A 75 10.30 -12.22 5.77
C GLU A 75 9.56 -11.07 6.46
N VAL A 76 10.31 -10.09 6.97
CA VAL A 76 9.75 -8.91 7.61
C VAL A 76 8.89 -8.10 6.63
N ALA A 77 9.36 -7.90 5.41
CA ALA A 77 8.57 -7.24 4.37
C ALA A 77 7.26 -8.01 4.09
N ALA A 78 7.29 -9.34 4.04
CA ALA A 78 6.11 -10.17 3.80
C ALA A 78 5.10 -10.08 4.95
N GLU A 79 5.55 -10.09 6.20
CA GLU A 79 4.70 -9.89 7.38
C GLU A 79 3.99 -8.54 7.37
N LEU A 80 4.74 -7.46 7.11
CA LEU A 80 4.18 -6.11 7.03
C LEU A 80 3.17 -6.01 5.88
N LYS A 81 3.48 -6.58 4.70
CA LYS A 81 2.55 -6.63 3.57
C LYS A 81 1.27 -7.39 3.90
N LYS A 82 1.35 -8.50 4.66
CA LYS A 82 0.18 -9.26 5.10
C LYS A 82 -0.74 -8.41 5.97
N LYS A 83 -0.18 -7.64 6.91
CA LYS A 83 -0.92 -6.70 7.77
C LYS A 83 -1.56 -5.58 6.94
N LEU A 84 -0.77 -4.94 6.08
CA LEU A 84 -1.23 -3.84 5.22
C LEU A 84 -2.37 -4.25 4.29
N LYS A 85 -2.32 -5.46 3.71
CA LYS A 85 -3.39 -5.97 2.81
C LYS A 85 -4.75 -6.19 3.49
N GLN A 86 -4.80 -6.16 4.83
CA GLN A 86 -6.06 -6.23 5.59
C GLN A 86 -6.64 -4.84 5.86
N MET A 87 -5.85 -3.78 5.66
CA MET A 87 -6.28 -2.40 5.83
C MET A 87 -7.00 -1.91 4.58
N LYS A 88 -8.02 -1.07 4.77
CA LYS A 88 -8.74 -0.44 3.65
C LYS A 88 -7.98 0.78 3.15
N GLY A 89 -7.90 0.92 1.83
CA GLY A 89 -7.30 2.09 1.19
C GLY A 89 -5.77 2.10 1.25
N SER A 90 -5.19 3.19 0.75
CA SER A 90 -3.75 3.33 0.65
C SER A 90 -3.13 3.60 2.02
N CYS A 91 -2.06 2.88 2.34
CA CYS A 91 -1.46 2.93 3.67
C CYS A 91 0.02 2.50 3.66
N TYR A 92 0.73 2.86 4.72
CA TYR A 92 2.09 2.40 4.95
C TYR A 92 2.28 1.90 6.39
N LEU A 93 3.28 1.05 6.60
CA LEU A 93 3.67 0.57 7.92
C LEU A 93 5.20 0.50 8.03
N LYS A 94 5.75 1.13 9.07
CA LYS A 94 7.17 1.04 9.44
C LYS A 94 7.40 -0.05 10.45
N ASP A 95 8.40 -0.90 10.20
CA ASP A 95 8.88 -1.81 11.22
C ASP A 95 9.49 -1.02 12.39
N ARG A 96 8.97 -1.22 13.60
CA ARG A 96 9.43 -0.55 14.82
C ARG A 96 9.86 -1.55 15.90
N ARG A 97 10.00 -2.83 15.53
CA ARG A 97 10.46 -3.87 16.43
C ARG A 97 11.91 -3.58 16.83
N ARG A 98 12.18 -3.69 18.12
CA ARG A 98 13.53 -3.67 18.67
C ARG A 98 13.98 -5.13 18.77
N GLY A 99 15.19 -5.40 18.27
CA GLY A 99 15.88 -6.68 18.44
C GLY A 99 16.48 -6.82 19.83
#